data_AF-A0A194R4C4-F1
#
_entry.id   AF-A0A194R4C4-F1
#
_cell.length_a   1.000
_cell.length_b   1.000
_cell.length_c   1.000
_cell.angle_alpha   90.00
_cell.angle_beta   90.00
_cell.angle_gamma   90.00
#
_symmetry.space_group_name_H-M   'P 1'
#
loop_
_entity.id
_entity.type
_entity.pdbx_description
1 polymer ?
#
loop_
_entity_poly.entity_id
_entity_poly.type
_entity_poly.pdbx_seq_one_letter_code
_entity_poly.pdbx_strand_id
1 'polypeptide(L)'
;MSTPERRDFEERYSACFTDFALKTVTGLLIGSMFGGFFLRGYRRWPMYIGGGLGFGMAYSNCEDSLNTFLLSKEPRPCVIK
;
A
#
# COMPACT_ATOMS: atom_id res chain seq x y z
N MET A 1 -6.92 -20.64 -13.36
CA MET A 1 -7.37 -19.26 -13.02
C MET A 1 -8.00 -18.72 -14.29
N SER A 2 -9.26 -18.31 -14.23
CA SER A 2 -9.92 -17.78 -15.43
C SER A 2 -9.37 -16.39 -15.75
N THR A 3 -9.46 -15.99 -17.02
CA THR A 3 -9.02 -14.67 -17.49
C THR A 3 -9.67 -13.48 -16.74
N PRO A 4 -10.97 -13.47 -16.38
CA PRO A 4 -11.55 -12.35 -15.63
C PRO A 4 -10.94 -12.20 -14.23
N GLU A 5 -10.77 -13.29 -13.49
CA GLU A 5 -10.21 -13.25 -12.12
C GLU A 5 -8.79 -12.67 -12.07
N ARG A 6 -8.00 -12.91 -13.13
CA ARG A 6 -6.66 -12.34 -13.25
C ARG A 6 -6.72 -10.82 -13.38
N ARG A 7 -7.66 -10.31 -14.18
CA ARG A 7 -7.81 -8.86 -14.44
C ARG A 7 -8.22 -8.12 -13.17
N ASP A 8 -9.17 -8.67 -12.41
CA ASP A 8 -9.62 -8.09 -11.14
C ASP A 8 -8.48 -8.03 -10.11
N PHE A 9 -7.67 -9.08 -10.04
CA PHE A 9 -6.50 -9.10 -9.18
C PHE A 9 -5.44 -8.08 -9.62
N GLU A 10 -5.13 -8.01 -10.92
CA GLU A 10 -4.18 -7.04 -11.48
C GLU A 10 -4.61 -5.60 -11.22
N GLU A 11 -5.90 -5.29 -11.37
CA GLU A 11 -6.45 -3.97 -11.10
C GLU A 11 -6.30 -3.58 -9.62
N ARG A 12 -6.72 -4.44 -8.70
CA ARG A 12 -6.59 -4.20 -7.25
C ARG A 12 -5.13 -4.06 -6.82
N TYR A 13 -4.25 -4.92 -7.34
CA TYR A 13 -2.82 -4.87 -7.05
C TYR A 13 -2.19 -3.56 -7.56
N SER A 14 -2.55 -3.13 -8.77
CA SER A 14 -2.06 -1.86 -9.33
C SER A 14 -2.55 -0.63 -8.53
N ALA A 15 -3.79 -0.66 -8.04
CA ALA A 15 -4.35 0.38 -7.18
C ALA A 15 -3.60 0.44 -5.84
N CYS A 16 -3.32 -0.72 -5.22
CA CYS A 16 -2.50 -0.78 -4.01
C CYS A 16 -1.11 -0.15 -4.21
N PHE A 17 -0.44 -0.52 -5.30
CA PHE A 17 0.91 -0.02 -5.58
C PHE A 17 0.90 1.51 -5.73
N THR A 18 -0.13 2.04 -6.38
CA THR A 18 -0.32 3.49 -6.56
C THR A 18 -0.60 4.19 -5.24
N ASP A 19 -1.50 3.67 -4.40
CA ASP A 19 -1.81 4.22 -3.07
C ASP A 19 -0.57 4.23 -2.17
N PHE A 20 0.22 3.16 -2.24
CA PHE A 20 1.47 3.04 -1.49
C PHE A 20 2.51 4.07 -1.90
N ALA A 21 2.71 4.25 -3.21
CA ALA A 21 3.59 5.29 -3.72
C ALA A 21 3.11 6.68 -3.27
N LEU A 22 1.82 6.96 -3.42
CA LEU A 22 1.23 8.26 -3.06
C LEU A 22 1.35 8.57 -1.57
N LYS A 23 0.93 7.65 -0.69
CA LYS A 23 0.96 7.88 0.77
C LYS A 23 2.37 7.96 1.30
N THR A 24 3.28 7.12 0.81
CA THR A 24 4.68 7.15 1.24
C THR A 24 5.35 8.45 0.80
N VAL A 25 5.23 8.82 -0.47
CA VAL A 25 5.83 10.07 -1.00
C VAL A 25 5.24 11.29 -0.31
N THR A 26 3.92 11.32 -0.11
CA THR A 26 3.26 12.42 0.61
C THR A 26 3.76 12.53 2.04
N GLY A 27 3.89 11.40 2.75
CA GLY A 27 4.44 11.36 4.10
C GLY A 27 5.90 11.82 4.19
N LEU A 28 6.73 11.43 3.21
CA LEU A 28 8.12 11.88 3.09
C LEU A 28 8.22 13.39 2.84
N LEU A 29 7.39 13.93 1.93
CA LEU A 29 7.38 15.36 1.61
C LEU A 29 6.94 16.19 2.82
N ILE A 30 5.83 15.82 3.45
CA ILE A 30 5.32 16.51 4.66
C ILE A 30 6.36 16.44 5.78
N GLY A 31 6.93 15.26 6.03
CA GLY A 31 7.95 15.08 7.05
C GLY A 31 9.24 15.85 6.75
N SER A 32 9.62 15.98 5.48
CA SER A 32 10.75 16.81 5.06
C SER A 32 10.50 18.29 5.32
N MET A 33 9.30 18.79 4.99
CA MET A 33 8.93 20.19 5.24
C MET A 33 8.88 20.49 6.75
N PHE A 34 8.34 19.58 7.57
CA PHE A 34 8.32 19.73 9.02
C PHE A 34 9.71 19.70 9.65
N GLY A 35 10.59 18.81 9.19
CA GLY A 35 11.97 18.73 9.63
C GLY A 35 12.77 20.00 9.33
N GLY A 36 12.57 20.59 8.15
CA GLY A 36 13.27 21.83 7.75
C GLY A 36 12.69 23.10 8.37
N PHE A 37 11.37 23.24 8.42
CA PHE A 37 10.71 24.51 8.74
C PHE A 37 10.33 24.66 10.22
N PHE A 38 9.84 23.59 10.86
CA PHE A 38 9.26 23.67 12.21
C PHE A 38 10.22 23.26 13.33
N LEU A 39 11.13 22.31 13.08
CA LEU A 39 11.96 21.71 14.14
C LEU A 39 13.34 22.37 14.35
N ARG A 40 13.54 23.57 13.78
CA ARG A 40 14.72 24.44 13.96
C ARG A 40 16.03 23.64 14.04
N GLY A 41 16.26 22.83 13.01
CA GLY A 41 17.42 21.94 12.84
C GLY A 41 17.11 20.84 11.82
N TYR A 42 18.10 20.42 11.02
CA TYR A 42 17.97 19.38 9.98
C TYR A 42 17.72 17.97 10.56
N ARG A 43 16.58 17.78 11.23
CA ARG A 43 16.16 16.48 11.78
C ARG A 43 15.43 15.72 10.70
N ARG A 44 16.00 14.57 10.31
CA ARG A 44 15.44 13.66 9.30
C ARG A 44 14.41 12.69 9.87
N TRP A 45 14.28 12.57 11.20
CA TRP A 45 13.29 11.69 11.83
C TRP A 45 11.85 11.92 11.34
N PRO A 46 11.36 13.17 11.08
CA PRO A 46 9.96 13.37 10.72
C PRO A 46 9.67 12.87 9.31
N MET A 47 10.65 12.94 8.41
CA MET A 47 10.58 12.32 7.09
C MET A 47 10.38 10.81 7.22
N TYR A 48 11.23 10.12 8.01
CA TYR A 48 11.12 8.67 8.17
C TYR A 48 9.80 8.26 8.84
N ILE A 49 9.37 8.99 9.88
CA ILE A 49 8.09 8.73 10.55
C ILE A 49 6.92 8.96 9.59
N GLY A 50 6.90 10.09 8.87
CA GLY A 50 5.83 10.40 7.91
C GLY A 50 5.76 9.37 6.79
N GLY A 51 6.90 8.99 6.20
CA GLY A 51 6.97 7.94 5.19
C GLY A 51 6.54 6.57 5.72
N GLY A 52 6.99 6.18 6.92
CA GLY A 52 6.63 4.92 7.55
C GLY A 52 5.14 4.81 7.90
N LEU A 53 4.53 5.89 8.38
CA LEU A 53 3.08 5.93 8.62
C LEU A 53 2.27 5.81 7.32
N GLY A 54 2.68 6.54 6.27
CA GLY A 54 2.05 6.44 4.94
C GLY A 54 2.15 5.03 4.35
N PHE A 55 3.32 4.42 4.46
CA PHE A 55 3.56 3.03 4.06
C PHE A 55 2.64 2.05 4.82
N GLY A 56 2.59 2.15 6.15
CA GLY A 56 1.80 1.24 6.98
C GLY A 56 0.31 1.31 6.66
N MET A 57 -0.23 2.52 6.50
CA MET A 57 -1.63 2.72 6.11
C MET A 57 -1.94 2.20 4.70
N ALA A 58 -1.01 2.33 3.75
CA ALA A 58 -1.19 1.77 2.42
C ALA A 58 -1.16 0.24 2.45
N TYR A 59 -0.26 -0.36 3.23
CA TYR A 59 -0.15 -1.80 3.39
C TYR A 59 -1.42 -2.39 4.01
N SER A 60 -1.93 -1.83 5.11
CA SER A 60 -3.15 -2.33 5.76
C SER A 60 -4.36 -2.28 4.83
N ASN A 61 -4.50 -1.20 4.06
CA ASN A 61 -5.60 -1.06 3.09
C ASN A 61 -5.46 -2.07 1.95
N CYS A 62 -4.23 -2.33 1.49
CA CYS A 62 -3.99 -3.29 0.44
C CYS A 62 -4.24 -4.73 0.89
N GLU A 63 -3.75 -5.09 2.08
CA GLU A 63 -3.95 -6.40 2.69
C GLU A 63 -5.44 -6.71 2.82
N ASP A 64 -6.24 -5.75 3.32
CA ASP A 64 -7.69 -5.90 3.45
C ASP A 64 -8.39 -6.11 2.09
N SER A 65 -8.05 -5.29 1.09
CA SER A 65 -8.63 -5.38 -0.26
C SER A 65 -8.30 -6.69 -0.97
N LEU A 66 -7.06 -7.16 -0.84
CA LEU A 66 -6.60 -8.42 -1.43
C LEU A 66 -7.16 -9.62 -0.68
N ASN A 67 -7.14 -9.62 0.65
CA ASN A 67 -7.70 -10.71 1.45
C ASN A 67 -9.20 -10.86 1.22
N THR A 68 -9.94 -9.76 1.16
CA THR A 68 -11.37 -9.79 0.85
C THR A 68 -11.63 -10.44 -0.51
N PHE A 69 -10.83 -10.10 -1.52
CA PHE A 69 -10.94 -10.72 -2.84
C PHE A 69 -10.57 -12.21 -2.83
N LEU A 70 -9.45 -12.57 -2.19
CA LEU A 70 -8.96 -13.95 -2.15
C LEU A 70 -9.86 -14.90 -1.34
N LEU A 71 -10.42 -14.42 -0.22
CA LEU A 71 -11.33 -15.18 0.62
C LEU A 71 -12.73 -15.33 0.00
N SER A 72 -13.16 -14.36 -0.80
CA SER A 72 -14.43 -14.45 -1.55
C SER A 72 -14.41 -15.48 -2.68
N LYS A 73 -13.23 -16.04 -2.98
CA LYS A 73 -13.03 -16.96 -4.08
C LYS A 73 -13.36 -18.39 -3.67
N GLU A 74 -14.20 -19.07 -4.45
CA GLU A 74 -14.47 -20.49 -4.24
C GLU A 74 -13.19 -21.34 -4.37
N PRO A 75 -13.02 -22.37 -3.53
CA PRO A 75 -11.87 -23.25 -3.60
C PRO A 75 -11.84 -23.92 -4.98
N ARG A 76 -10.70 -23.80 -5.67
CA ARG A 76 -10.52 -24.49 -6.95
C ARG A 76 -10.64 -25.99 -6.69
N PRO A 77 -11.46 -26.73 -7.45
CA PRO A 77 -11.50 -28.18 -7.30
C PRO A 77 -10.11 -28.73 -7.60
N CYS A 78 -9.51 -29.43 -6.63
CA CYS A 78 -8.26 -30.14 -6.84
C CYS A 78 -8.50 -31.26 -7.85
N VAL A 79 -8.09 -31.05 -9.10
CA VAL A 79 -8.06 -32.11 -10.10
C VAL A 79 -6.77 -32.91 -9.88
N ILE A 80 -6.89 -34.05 -9.20
CA ILE A 80 -5.84 -35.06 -9.15
C ILE A 80 -5.78 -35.69 -10.54
N LYS A 81 -4.66 -35.50 -11.24
CA LYS A 81 -4.40 -36.10 -12.55
C LYS A 81 -3.59 -37.38 -12.39
#